data_AF-R6MX12-F1
#
_entry.id   AF-R6MX12-F1
#
_cell.length_a   1.000
_cell.length_b   1.000
_cell.length_c   1.000
_cell.angle_alpha   90.00
_cell.angle_beta   90.00
_cell.angle_gamma   90.00
#
_symmetry.space_group_name_H-M   'P 1'
#
loop_
_entity.id
_entity.type
_entity.pdbx_description
1 polymer ?
#
loop_
_entity_poly.entity_id
_entity_poly.type
_entity_poly.pdbx_seq_one_letter_code
_entity_poly.pdbx_strand_id
1 'polypeptide(L)'
;MKTNILVTSLFLLAGLASSCQSEIDEAKGYGYLQLSSVDVNKSVITRADITASETIAVDILNASNAVVQHADDWKNLDDVILPVATYTVKAYSADKTIETQGFDAQPYYEGQSSVAIEANKAKTVSITCKLAQTMVSVNRSESFKSTFGGCTCYVEGADALSIPFGEDETRAAYVKAGQALTVKVDFGNGKSFSQEITSKAEAAYHYKVNLDITEGNAGFDISVDQTIHQYDVTVMVPTKQESTDMVTDDIRNDVSKVWGRFAYLSGSCNLAEVTSPVQFRYKKTTESEWITVEAVQEEGTKNYSAKVAPLDFGTAYEYYIVCGDKTGETCTFTTESYVEIPNLNFDTWTQNGKNWYANADASDSYWATGNSGVTLIKDATTVPVEGSEARNGKAAKMTTIDGVMMVGAAAGNLFIGTYKTNMFNPSASVSFGRDYAGARPVKLSGYYKYTSCAINYGSKPGTLTTDECNIYIRLWDANGEEIGFGEFVGSESVDTYTPFEITINYSNTQKRPAKLTIVATSSRYGGDFEGSKVVGQVGAGSTLWVDDFELSYY
;
A
#
# COMPACT_ATOMS: atom_id res chain seq x y z
N MET A 1 -18.00 -116.22 -24.38
CA MET A 1 -19.16 -117.08 -24.04
C MET A 1 -20.36 -116.16 -23.97
N LYS A 2 -21.24 -116.25 -24.98
CA LYS A 2 -22.49 -115.48 -25.26
C LYS A 2 -22.38 -113.94 -25.33
N THR A 3 -22.89 -113.18 -26.29
CA THR A 3 -23.49 -113.32 -27.65
C THR A 3 -23.58 -111.84 -28.10
N ASN A 4 -22.82 -111.40 -29.10
CA ASN A 4 -23.27 -111.01 -30.44
C ASN A 4 -24.35 -109.91 -30.58
N ILE A 5 -23.97 -108.89 -31.39
CA ILE A 5 -24.69 -108.39 -32.58
C ILE A 5 -25.80 -107.33 -32.40
N LEU A 6 -25.42 -106.08 -32.76
CA LEU A 6 -25.91 -105.34 -33.94
C LEU A 6 -27.40 -105.49 -34.30
N VAL A 7 -28.18 -104.41 -34.25
CA VAL A 7 -29.13 -104.09 -35.35
C VAL A 7 -29.31 -102.56 -35.46
N THR A 8 -28.92 -102.09 -36.63
CA THR A 8 -29.13 -100.80 -37.27
C THR A 8 -30.61 -100.58 -37.62
N SER A 9 -31.10 -99.32 -37.61
CA SER A 9 -31.89 -98.68 -38.69
C SER A 9 -33.00 -97.73 -38.20
N LEU A 10 -32.76 -96.43 -38.45
CA LEU A 10 -33.62 -95.50 -39.23
C LEU A 10 -35.13 -95.40 -38.90
N PHE A 11 -35.59 -94.24 -38.41
CA PHE A 11 -36.78 -93.52 -38.92
C PHE A 11 -36.90 -92.08 -38.35
N LEU A 12 -37.27 -91.16 -39.24
CA LEU A 12 -37.54 -89.72 -39.07
C LEU A 12 -38.73 -89.43 -38.11
N LEU A 13 -38.65 -88.35 -37.31
CA LEU A 13 -39.41 -87.06 -37.42
C LEU A 13 -39.57 -86.34 -36.05
N ALA A 14 -39.24 -85.04 -36.02
CA ALA A 14 -39.77 -83.95 -35.19
C ALA A 14 -39.87 -84.08 -33.64
N GLY A 15 -39.03 -83.31 -32.94
CA GLY A 15 -39.21 -82.92 -31.54
C GLY A 15 -38.40 -81.66 -31.24
N LEU A 16 -39.08 -80.61 -30.81
CA LEU A 16 -38.59 -79.24 -30.62
C LEU A 16 -37.36 -79.14 -29.71
N ALA A 17 -36.45 -78.24 -30.09
CA ALA A 17 -35.37 -77.77 -29.25
C ALA A 17 -35.93 -76.99 -28.05
N SER A 18 -35.58 -77.43 -26.84
CA SER A 18 -35.61 -76.60 -25.62
C SER A 18 -34.20 -76.63 -25.05
N SER A 19 -33.43 -75.59 -25.41
CA SER A 19 -32.20 -75.22 -24.71
C SER A 19 -32.62 -74.54 -23.41
N CYS A 20 -32.17 -75.09 -22.29
CA CYS A 20 -32.51 -74.65 -20.94
C CYS A 20 -32.26 -73.16 -20.73
N GLN A 21 -33.35 -72.43 -20.55
CA GLN A 21 -33.41 -71.12 -19.91
C GLN A 21 -33.26 -71.37 -18.41
N SER A 22 -32.22 -70.84 -17.77
CA SER A 22 -32.17 -70.82 -16.31
C SER A 22 -33.03 -69.65 -15.84
N GLU A 23 -34.24 -69.97 -15.39
CA GLU A 23 -35.13 -69.05 -14.69
C GLU A 23 -34.43 -68.59 -13.40
N ILE A 24 -33.99 -67.33 -13.37
CA ILE A 24 -33.71 -66.62 -12.13
C ILE A 24 -35.07 -66.24 -11.55
N ASP A 25 -35.37 -66.77 -10.37
CA ASP A 25 -36.56 -66.46 -9.57
C ASP A 25 -36.77 -64.93 -9.49
N GLU A 26 -37.81 -64.44 -10.16
CA GLU A 26 -38.29 -63.06 -10.08
C GLU A 26 -38.84 -62.79 -8.66
N ALA A 27 -37.96 -62.49 -7.71
CA ALA A 27 -38.33 -62.18 -6.33
C ALA A 27 -37.71 -60.85 -5.84
N LYS A 28 -38.46 -59.76 -6.02
CA LYS A 28 -38.55 -58.52 -5.22
C LYS A 28 -37.30 -57.70 -4.83
N GLY A 29 -36.08 -58.06 -5.26
CA GLY A 29 -34.85 -57.43 -4.77
C GLY A 29 -33.86 -56.89 -5.81
N TYR A 30 -34.13 -56.99 -7.10
CA TYR A 30 -33.20 -56.65 -8.18
C TYR A 30 -33.84 -55.75 -9.26
N GLY A 31 -33.04 -54.92 -9.92
CA GLY A 31 -33.43 -54.11 -11.08
C GLY A 31 -32.32 -54.06 -12.13
N TYR A 32 -32.59 -53.40 -13.25
CA TYR A 32 -31.68 -53.33 -14.40
C TYR A 32 -31.10 -51.93 -14.56
N LEU A 33 -29.80 -51.84 -14.79
CA LEU A 33 -29.09 -50.62 -15.18
C LEU A 33 -28.72 -50.69 -16.65
N GLN A 34 -29.07 -49.65 -17.40
CA GLN A 34 -28.71 -49.49 -18.80
C GLN A 34 -28.01 -48.13 -19.00
N LEU A 35 -26.89 -48.13 -19.74
CA LEU A 35 -26.23 -46.90 -20.18
C LEU A 35 -26.83 -46.44 -21.51
N SER A 36 -27.47 -45.27 -21.54
CA SER A 36 -27.98 -44.70 -22.81
C SER A 36 -26.91 -44.02 -23.63
N SER A 37 -25.98 -43.33 -22.98
CA SER A 37 -24.85 -42.66 -23.64
C SER A 37 -23.72 -42.41 -22.64
N VAL A 38 -22.50 -42.47 -23.16
CA VAL A 38 -21.30 -41.95 -22.48
C VAL A 38 -20.66 -40.95 -23.43
N ASP A 39 -20.91 -39.67 -23.17
CA ASP A 39 -20.51 -38.55 -24.01
C ASP A 39 -19.20 -37.94 -23.48
N VAL A 40 -18.26 -37.62 -24.37
CA VAL A 40 -17.01 -36.94 -24.00
C VAL A 40 -17.08 -35.47 -24.39
N ASN A 41 -17.11 -34.58 -23.41
CA ASN A 41 -17.10 -33.15 -23.63
C ASN A 41 -15.67 -32.65 -23.89
N LYS A 42 -15.43 -32.30 -25.16
CA LYS A 42 -14.14 -31.78 -25.68
C LYS A 42 -14.13 -30.27 -25.90
N SER A 43 -15.03 -29.50 -25.27
CA SER A 43 -15.20 -28.06 -25.55
C SER A 43 -14.00 -27.18 -25.19
N VAL A 44 -13.08 -27.69 -24.37
CA VAL A 44 -11.96 -26.91 -23.79
C VAL A 44 -10.62 -27.21 -24.48
N ILE A 45 -10.53 -28.28 -25.27
CA ILE A 45 -9.29 -28.73 -25.94
C ILE A 45 -9.17 -28.22 -27.38
N THR A 46 -7.99 -28.36 -27.97
CA THR A 46 -7.67 -27.86 -29.32
C THR A 46 -8.32 -28.69 -30.45
N ARG A 47 -8.51 -28.10 -31.64
CA ARG A 47 -9.18 -28.75 -32.79
C ARG A 47 -8.53 -30.06 -33.25
N ALA A 48 -7.25 -30.29 -32.97
CA ALA A 48 -6.54 -31.52 -33.35
C ALA A 48 -6.97 -32.73 -32.47
N ASP A 49 -7.28 -32.49 -31.19
CA ASP A 49 -7.65 -33.54 -30.23
C ASP A 49 -9.15 -33.89 -30.29
N ILE A 50 -9.95 -33.03 -30.93
CA ILE A 50 -11.40 -33.24 -31.09
C ILE A 50 -11.69 -34.50 -31.91
N THR A 51 -10.86 -34.83 -32.92
CA THR A 51 -11.10 -35.92 -33.87
C THR A 51 -10.63 -37.30 -33.39
N ALA A 52 -9.87 -37.39 -32.30
CA ALA A 52 -9.42 -38.67 -31.74
C ALA A 52 -10.59 -39.45 -31.09
N SER A 53 -10.74 -40.73 -31.43
CA SER A 53 -11.70 -41.61 -30.74
C SER A 53 -11.20 -41.88 -29.31
N GLU A 54 -12.06 -41.69 -28.32
CA GLU A 54 -11.78 -41.97 -26.91
C GLU A 54 -12.39 -43.32 -26.52
N THR A 55 -11.58 -44.23 -26.00
CA THR A 55 -12.06 -45.45 -25.34
C THR A 55 -12.37 -45.10 -23.88
N ILE A 56 -13.62 -45.33 -23.45
CA ILE A 56 -14.08 -44.98 -22.11
C ILE A 56 -14.45 -46.25 -21.35
N ALA A 57 -13.72 -46.52 -20.26
CA ALA A 57 -14.02 -47.58 -19.32
C ALA A 57 -15.13 -47.14 -18.36
N VAL A 58 -15.87 -48.11 -17.81
CA VAL A 58 -16.94 -47.86 -16.84
C VAL A 58 -16.80 -48.78 -15.64
N ASP A 59 -16.85 -48.19 -14.45
CA ASP A 59 -17.03 -48.87 -13.17
C ASP A 59 -18.41 -48.57 -12.60
N ILE A 60 -19.11 -49.62 -12.16
CA ILE A 60 -20.30 -49.49 -11.32
C ILE A 60 -19.90 -49.78 -9.89
N LEU A 61 -20.06 -48.78 -9.02
CA LEU A 61 -19.64 -48.84 -7.63
C LEU A 61 -20.87 -48.92 -6.71
N ASN A 62 -20.78 -49.76 -5.68
CA ASN A 62 -21.78 -49.80 -4.61
C ASN A 62 -21.57 -48.67 -3.58
N ALA A 63 -22.42 -48.63 -2.54
CA ALA A 63 -22.36 -47.62 -1.49
C ALA A 63 -21.04 -47.62 -0.66
N SER A 64 -20.23 -48.68 -0.74
CA SER A 64 -18.90 -48.77 -0.10
C SER A 64 -17.76 -48.40 -1.06
N ASN A 65 -18.07 -47.85 -2.24
CA ASN A 65 -17.12 -47.59 -3.34
C ASN A 65 -16.40 -48.85 -3.85
N ALA A 66 -16.97 -50.05 -3.63
CA ALA A 66 -16.44 -51.26 -4.23
C ALA A 66 -17.01 -51.42 -5.64
N VAL A 67 -16.14 -51.71 -6.61
CA VAL A 67 -16.52 -52.00 -8.00
C VAL A 67 -17.26 -53.33 -8.01
N VAL A 68 -18.53 -53.29 -8.42
CA VAL A 68 -19.39 -54.49 -8.57
C VAL A 68 -19.49 -54.96 -10.02
N GLN A 69 -19.18 -54.09 -10.97
CA GLN A 69 -19.12 -54.40 -12.40
C GLN A 69 -18.15 -53.44 -13.09
N HIS A 70 -17.42 -53.95 -14.08
CA HIS A 70 -16.41 -53.20 -14.85
C HIS A 70 -16.53 -53.52 -16.34
N ALA A 71 -16.23 -52.54 -17.20
CA ALA A 71 -15.99 -52.75 -18.63
C ALA A 71 -14.86 -51.83 -19.12
N ASP A 72 -13.89 -52.39 -19.87
CA ASP A 72 -12.78 -51.64 -20.47
C ASP A 72 -13.24 -50.66 -21.57
N ASP A 73 -14.34 -50.99 -22.25
CA ASP A 73 -15.06 -50.10 -23.17
C ASP A 73 -16.56 -50.21 -22.87
N TRP A 74 -17.17 -49.08 -22.53
CA TRP A 74 -18.59 -48.99 -22.21
C TRP A 74 -19.50 -49.54 -23.32
N LYS A 75 -19.05 -49.52 -24.58
CA LYS A 75 -19.80 -50.08 -25.72
C LYS A 75 -19.99 -51.58 -25.64
N ASN A 76 -19.17 -52.26 -24.83
CA ASN A 76 -19.23 -53.70 -24.61
C ASN A 76 -19.98 -54.06 -23.31
N LEU A 77 -20.57 -53.07 -22.61
CA LEU A 77 -21.34 -53.31 -21.39
C LEU A 77 -22.81 -53.57 -21.73
N ASP A 78 -23.24 -54.82 -21.58
CA ASP A 78 -24.66 -55.21 -21.64
C ASP A 78 -25.44 -54.69 -20.41
N ASP A 79 -26.78 -54.78 -20.46
CA ASP A 79 -27.66 -54.43 -19.34
C ASP A 79 -27.25 -55.18 -18.05
N VAL A 80 -27.02 -54.42 -16.97
CA VAL A 80 -26.47 -54.97 -15.72
C VAL A 80 -27.60 -55.19 -14.71
N ILE A 81 -27.74 -56.42 -14.20
CA ILE A 81 -28.68 -56.76 -13.13
C ILE A 81 -28.03 -56.47 -11.77
N LEU A 82 -28.64 -55.59 -10.98
CA LEU A 82 -28.11 -55.15 -9.69
C LEU A 82 -29.17 -55.29 -8.59
N PRO A 83 -28.78 -55.62 -7.34
CA PRO A 83 -29.65 -55.49 -6.18
C PRO A 83 -30.25 -54.08 -6.05
N VAL A 84 -31.41 -53.96 -5.41
CA VAL A 84 -32.03 -52.66 -5.07
C VAL A 84 -31.14 -51.92 -4.09
N ALA A 85 -30.41 -50.94 -4.62
CA ALA A 85 -29.54 -50.02 -3.89
C ALA A 85 -29.24 -48.79 -4.76
N THR A 86 -28.53 -47.83 -4.18
CA THR A 86 -27.94 -46.72 -4.93
C THR A 86 -26.52 -47.09 -5.34
N TYR A 87 -26.22 -46.88 -6.62
CA TYR A 87 -24.90 -47.10 -7.21
C TYR A 87 -24.37 -45.79 -7.78
N THR A 88 -23.04 -45.70 -7.86
CA THR A 88 -22.35 -44.67 -8.62
C THR A 88 -21.82 -45.31 -9.88
N VAL A 89 -22.15 -44.75 -11.04
CA VAL A 89 -21.59 -45.17 -12.31
C VAL A 89 -20.52 -44.18 -12.69
N LYS A 90 -19.26 -44.61 -12.72
CA LYS A 90 -18.09 -43.80 -13.04
C LYS A 90 -17.59 -44.21 -14.41
N ALA A 91 -17.50 -43.25 -15.33
CA ALA A 91 -16.91 -43.44 -16.65
C ALA A 91 -15.61 -42.63 -16.75
N TYR A 92 -14.57 -43.21 -17.34
CA TYR A 92 -13.26 -42.56 -17.44
C TYR A 92 -12.43 -43.06 -18.62
N SER A 93 -11.47 -42.26 -19.09
CA SER A 93 -10.57 -42.64 -20.19
C SER A 93 -9.79 -43.92 -19.87
N ALA A 94 -9.95 -44.94 -20.71
CA ALA A 94 -9.19 -46.19 -20.61
C ALA A 94 -7.71 -45.96 -20.99
N ASP A 95 -6.81 -46.74 -20.38
CA ASP A 95 -5.37 -46.77 -20.66
C ASP A 95 -4.62 -45.43 -20.50
N LYS A 96 -5.23 -44.44 -19.84
CA LYS A 96 -4.63 -43.12 -19.56
C LYS A 96 -4.43 -42.90 -18.07
N THR A 97 -3.45 -42.08 -17.71
CA THR A 97 -3.14 -41.76 -16.31
C THR A 97 -3.38 -40.27 -16.04
N ILE A 98 -4.33 -39.97 -15.14
CA ILE A 98 -4.72 -38.59 -14.77
C ILE A 98 -3.58 -37.78 -14.14
N GLU A 99 -2.64 -38.45 -13.47
CA GLU A 99 -1.51 -37.83 -12.75
C GLU A 99 -0.37 -37.40 -13.69
N THR A 100 -0.37 -37.82 -14.97
CA THR A 100 0.66 -37.43 -15.93
C THR A 100 0.48 -35.95 -16.30
N GLN A 101 1.56 -35.16 -16.22
CA GLN A 101 1.56 -33.72 -16.50
C GLN A 101 2.60 -33.38 -17.59
N GLY A 102 2.41 -32.25 -18.28
CA GLY A 102 3.31 -31.76 -19.32
C GLY A 102 2.68 -31.78 -20.72
N PHE A 103 3.51 -31.53 -21.74
CA PHE A 103 3.07 -31.47 -23.14
C PHE A 103 2.69 -32.83 -23.73
N ASP A 104 3.34 -33.90 -23.26
CA ASP A 104 3.13 -35.25 -23.77
C ASP A 104 2.08 -36.02 -22.94
N ALA A 105 1.46 -35.36 -21.95
CA ALA A 105 0.33 -35.89 -21.21
C ALA A 105 -0.89 -36.01 -22.14
N GLN A 106 -1.57 -37.15 -22.07
CA GLN A 106 -2.78 -37.38 -22.83
C GLN A 106 -4.00 -36.86 -22.04
N PRO A 107 -5.00 -36.26 -22.72
CA PRO A 107 -6.18 -35.74 -22.04
C PRO A 107 -6.96 -36.89 -21.38
N TYR A 108 -7.19 -36.76 -20.08
CA TYR A 108 -7.98 -37.69 -19.28
C TYR A 108 -9.39 -37.14 -19.04
N TYR A 109 -10.41 -37.90 -19.45
CA TYR A 109 -11.80 -37.53 -19.25
C TYR A 109 -12.43 -38.40 -18.18
N GLU A 110 -13.23 -37.80 -17.31
CA GLU A 110 -14.04 -38.55 -16.34
C GLU A 110 -15.42 -37.93 -16.14
N GLY A 111 -16.38 -38.78 -15.80
CA GLY A 111 -17.75 -38.39 -15.48
C GLY A 111 -18.35 -39.41 -14.53
N GLN A 112 -19.30 -38.97 -13.72
CA GLN A 112 -20.03 -39.87 -12.84
C GLN A 112 -21.48 -39.47 -12.69
N SER A 113 -22.34 -40.45 -12.44
CA SER A 113 -23.75 -40.26 -12.13
C SER A 113 -24.19 -41.23 -11.04
N SER A 114 -25.12 -40.79 -10.19
CA SER A 114 -25.71 -41.65 -9.15
C SER A 114 -27.06 -42.17 -9.63
N VAL A 115 -27.28 -43.47 -9.43
CA VAL A 115 -28.50 -44.15 -9.87
C VAL A 115 -29.07 -45.01 -8.75
N ALA A 116 -30.38 -44.86 -8.49
CA ALA A 116 -31.12 -45.73 -7.57
C ALA A 116 -31.81 -46.85 -8.35
N ILE A 117 -31.40 -48.10 -8.10
CA ILE A 117 -31.98 -49.28 -8.72
C ILE A 117 -33.24 -49.68 -7.94
N GLU A 118 -34.34 -49.87 -8.66
CA GLU A 118 -35.64 -50.24 -8.10
C GLU A 118 -36.04 -51.64 -8.56
N ALA A 119 -36.76 -52.38 -7.71
CA ALA A 119 -37.15 -53.75 -8.00
C ALA A 119 -37.96 -53.83 -9.29
N ASN A 120 -37.55 -54.73 -10.20
CA ASN A 120 -38.21 -55.02 -11.48
C ASN A 120 -38.36 -53.81 -12.41
N LYS A 121 -37.47 -52.80 -12.30
CA LYS A 121 -37.44 -51.65 -13.22
C LYS A 121 -36.10 -51.54 -13.93
N ALA A 122 -36.15 -51.11 -15.18
CA ALA A 122 -34.97 -50.64 -15.92
C ALA A 122 -34.72 -49.16 -15.61
N LYS A 123 -33.47 -48.82 -15.30
CA LYS A 123 -32.99 -47.46 -15.07
C LYS A 123 -31.94 -47.13 -16.10
N THR A 124 -32.19 -46.07 -16.84
CA THR A 124 -31.30 -45.58 -17.87
C THR A 124 -30.46 -44.42 -17.33
N VAL A 125 -29.15 -44.46 -17.58
CA VAL A 125 -28.20 -43.43 -17.15
C VAL A 125 -27.42 -42.93 -18.37
N SER A 126 -27.31 -41.62 -18.52
CA SER A 126 -26.33 -40.97 -19.38
C SER A 126 -25.21 -40.38 -18.54
N ILE A 127 -23.98 -40.45 -19.04
CA ILE A 127 -22.80 -39.88 -18.39
C ILE A 127 -22.14 -38.92 -19.38
N THR A 128 -21.81 -37.72 -18.92
CA THR A 128 -20.98 -36.78 -19.67
C THR A 128 -19.62 -36.67 -18.99
N CYS A 129 -18.59 -37.22 -19.62
CA CYS A 129 -17.21 -37.10 -19.18
C CYS A 129 -16.67 -35.73 -19.56
N LYS A 130 -16.00 -35.06 -18.61
CA LYS A 130 -15.30 -33.79 -18.81
C LYS A 130 -13.80 -34.00 -18.60
N LEU A 131 -12.98 -33.09 -19.13
CA LEU A 131 -11.54 -33.11 -18.89
C LEU A 131 -11.28 -33.01 -17.37
N ALA A 132 -10.60 -34.00 -16.81
CA ALA A 132 -10.28 -34.06 -15.38
C ALA A 132 -9.05 -33.22 -15.00
N GLN A 133 -8.28 -32.83 -16.02
CA GLN A 133 -7.06 -32.03 -15.91
C GLN A 133 -7.34 -30.56 -16.24
N THR A 134 -6.36 -29.72 -15.97
CA THR A 134 -6.29 -28.31 -16.38
C THR A 134 -5.32 -28.20 -17.55
N MET A 135 -5.58 -27.27 -18.47
CA MET A 135 -4.65 -26.89 -19.54
C MET A 135 -3.96 -25.57 -19.22
N VAL A 136 -2.70 -25.43 -19.63
CA VAL A 136 -1.96 -24.18 -19.56
C VAL A 136 -1.17 -23.95 -20.84
N SER A 137 -1.17 -22.71 -21.35
CA SER A 137 -0.33 -22.28 -22.48
C SER A 137 0.28 -20.92 -22.20
N VAL A 138 1.47 -20.67 -22.73
CA VAL A 138 2.18 -19.39 -22.59
C VAL A 138 2.31 -18.73 -23.95
N ASN A 139 1.82 -17.50 -24.06
CA ASN A 139 2.00 -16.60 -25.20
C ASN A 139 2.91 -15.45 -24.80
N ARG A 140 3.64 -14.88 -25.78
CA ARG A 140 4.54 -13.75 -25.58
C ARG A 140 4.22 -12.67 -26.60
N SER A 141 4.05 -11.43 -26.14
CA SER A 141 3.91 -10.26 -27.01
C SER A 141 5.19 -10.01 -27.83
N GLU A 142 5.07 -9.26 -28.93
CA GLU A 142 6.24 -8.85 -29.72
C GLU A 142 7.21 -7.99 -28.91
N SER A 143 6.68 -7.10 -28.07
CA SER A 143 7.42 -6.27 -27.10
C SER A 143 8.20 -7.13 -26.10
N PHE A 144 7.59 -8.20 -25.58
CA PHE A 144 8.26 -9.13 -24.68
C PHE A 144 9.40 -9.86 -25.38
N LYS A 145 9.16 -10.41 -26.58
CA LYS A 145 10.19 -11.11 -27.37
C LYS A 145 11.37 -10.21 -27.72
N SER A 146 11.09 -8.96 -28.10
CA SER A 146 12.14 -7.98 -28.42
C SER A 146 12.98 -7.58 -27.20
N THR A 147 12.39 -7.59 -26.00
CA THR A 147 13.04 -7.11 -24.77
C THR A 147 13.80 -8.22 -24.05
N PHE A 148 13.20 -9.41 -23.94
CA PHE A 148 13.70 -10.54 -23.16
C PHE A 148 14.03 -11.76 -24.04
N GLY A 149 14.48 -11.53 -25.28
CA GLY A 149 14.89 -12.61 -26.18
C GLY A 149 15.92 -13.55 -25.51
N GLY A 150 15.75 -14.85 -25.69
CA GLY A 150 16.55 -15.92 -25.08
C GLY A 150 16.09 -16.37 -23.69
N CYS A 151 15.03 -15.78 -23.11
CA CYS A 151 14.48 -16.23 -21.82
C CYS A 151 13.70 -17.55 -21.94
N THR A 152 13.71 -18.35 -20.87
CA THR A 152 12.85 -19.54 -20.76
C THR A 152 11.75 -19.27 -19.75
N CYS A 153 10.51 -19.56 -20.14
CA CYS A 153 9.38 -19.46 -19.21
C CYS A 153 9.04 -20.84 -18.67
N TYR A 154 8.72 -20.90 -17.39
CA TYR A 154 8.31 -22.12 -16.71
C TYR A 154 6.90 -21.93 -16.17
N VAL A 155 6.07 -22.95 -16.30
CA VAL A 155 4.88 -23.07 -15.45
C VAL A 155 5.22 -24.06 -14.34
N GLU A 156 5.23 -23.55 -13.11
CA GLU A 156 5.54 -24.29 -11.90
C GLU A 156 4.26 -24.63 -11.14
N GLY A 157 4.26 -25.78 -10.48
CA GLY A 157 3.13 -26.28 -9.69
C GLY A 157 3.58 -27.14 -8.51
N ALA A 158 2.66 -27.94 -7.96
CA ALA A 158 2.95 -28.87 -6.88
C ALA A 158 3.87 -30.02 -7.35
N ASP A 159 4.39 -30.80 -6.40
CA ASP A 159 5.19 -32.01 -6.67
C ASP A 159 6.43 -31.77 -7.57
N ALA A 160 7.06 -30.59 -7.42
CA ALA A 160 8.20 -30.14 -8.22
C ALA A 160 7.90 -30.06 -9.74
N LEU A 161 6.64 -29.89 -10.12
CA LEU A 161 6.25 -29.62 -11.49
C LEU A 161 6.93 -28.34 -11.99
N SER A 162 7.64 -28.44 -13.10
CA SER A 162 8.22 -27.30 -13.81
C SER A 162 8.23 -27.60 -15.31
N ILE A 163 7.33 -26.96 -16.04
CA ILE A 163 7.13 -27.20 -17.48
C ILE A 163 7.80 -26.07 -18.27
N PRO A 164 8.88 -26.35 -19.03
CA PRO A 164 9.57 -25.32 -19.81
C PRO A 164 8.81 -24.98 -21.10
N PHE A 165 8.28 -23.78 -21.17
CA PHE A 165 7.81 -23.16 -22.41
C PHE A 165 9.00 -22.44 -23.05
N GLY A 166 9.63 -23.07 -24.05
CA GLY A 166 10.66 -22.43 -24.89
C GLY A 166 10.10 -21.29 -25.74
N GLU A 167 10.96 -20.57 -26.46
CA GLU A 167 10.56 -19.39 -27.26
C GLU A 167 9.48 -19.69 -28.31
N ASP A 168 9.60 -20.85 -28.97
CA ASP A 168 8.73 -21.29 -30.07
C ASP A 168 7.66 -22.30 -29.61
N GLU A 169 7.57 -22.61 -28.32
CA GLU A 169 6.58 -23.56 -27.80
C GLU A 169 5.19 -22.90 -27.78
N THR A 170 4.25 -23.50 -28.51
CA THR A 170 2.88 -23.00 -28.70
C THR A 170 1.81 -24.01 -28.28
N ARG A 171 2.22 -25.22 -27.88
CA ARG A 171 1.30 -26.24 -27.38
C ARG A 171 0.78 -25.87 -26.00
N ALA A 172 -0.41 -26.35 -25.69
CA ALA A 172 -0.89 -26.38 -24.32
C ALA A 172 -0.32 -27.62 -23.61
N ALA A 173 0.05 -27.47 -22.34
CA ALA A 173 0.39 -28.59 -21.47
C ALA A 173 -0.80 -28.95 -20.58
N TYR A 174 -0.93 -30.24 -20.23
CA TYR A 174 -1.90 -30.69 -19.24
C TYR A 174 -1.26 -30.74 -17.86
N VAL A 175 -1.97 -30.24 -16.86
CA VAL A 175 -1.55 -30.22 -15.46
C VAL A 175 -2.67 -30.76 -14.57
N LYS A 176 -2.30 -31.27 -13.41
CA LYS A 176 -3.25 -31.77 -12.42
C LYS A 176 -4.15 -30.65 -11.91
N ALA A 177 -5.45 -30.91 -11.82
CA ALA A 177 -6.38 -29.97 -11.19
C ALA A 177 -6.21 -29.95 -9.66
N GLY A 178 -6.56 -28.84 -9.03
CA GLY A 178 -6.53 -28.62 -7.59
C GLY A 178 -5.22 -28.04 -7.05
N GLN A 179 -4.20 -27.82 -7.89
CA GLN A 179 -2.91 -27.24 -7.48
C GLN A 179 -2.79 -25.75 -7.83
N ALA A 180 -1.93 -25.02 -7.12
CA ALA A 180 -1.53 -23.68 -7.52
C ALA A 180 -0.63 -23.73 -8.78
N LEU A 181 -0.72 -22.73 -9.63
CA LEU A 181 0.14 -22.56 -10.79
C LEU A 181 0.82 -21.19 -10.75
N THR A 182 2.12 -21.18 -11.00
CA THR A 182 2.96 -19.98 -11.03
C THR A 182 3.70 -19.92 -12.36
N VAL A 183 3.73 -18.76 -13.01
CA VAL A 183 4.63 -18.53 -14.13
C VAL A 183 5.94 -17.98 -13.60
N LYS A 184 7.05 -18.53 -14.09
CA LYS A 184 8.40 -18.03 -13.83
C LYS A 184 9.07 -17.70 -15.15
N VAL A 185 9.66 -16.52 -15.25
CA VAL A 185 10.50 -16.11 -16.38
C VAL A 185 11.94 -16.14 -15.92
N ASP A 186 12.74 -17.05 -16.47
CA ASP A 186 14.18 -17.11 -16.25
C ASP A 186 14.90 -16.33 -17.35
N PHE A 187 15.63 -15.30 -16.95
CA PHE A 187 16.34 -14.40 -17.87
C PHE A 187 17.74 -14.91 -18.26
N GLY A 188 18.16 -16.09 -17.78
CA GLY A 188 19.43 -16.74 -18.16
C GLY A 188 20.69 -16.12 -17.54
N ASN A 189 20.54 -15.05 -16.74
CA ASN A 189 21.63 -14.35 -16.05
C ASN A 189 21.63 -14.61 -14.53
N GLY A 190 20.93 -15.64 -14.06
CA GLY A 190 20.75 -15.96 -12.65
C GLY A 190 19.62 -15.19 -11.96
N LYS A 191 18.89 -14.33 -12.68
CA LYS A 191 17.68 -13.66 -12.19
C LYS A 191 16.42 -14.30 -12.78
N SER A 192 15.33 -14.24 -12.04
CA SER A 192 14.02 -14.67 -12.50
C SER A 192 12.91 -13.78 -11.97
N PHE A 193 11.84 -13.65 -12.75
CA PHE A 193 10.58 -13.07 -12.32
C PHE A 193 9.57 -14.20 -12.07
N SER A 194 8.70 -14.07 -11.07
CA SER A 194 7.69 -15.09 -10.77
C SER A 194 6.37 -14.45 -10.35
N GLN A 195 5.26 -15.02 -10.82
CA GLN A 195 3.92 -14.54 -10.56
C GLN A 195 2.94 -15.72 -10.48
N GLU A 196 2.15 -15.79 -9.40
CA GLU A 196 1.07 -16.76 -9.28
C GLU A 196 -0.02 -16.47 -10.33
N ILE A 197 -0.43 -17.51 -11.07
CA ILE A 197 -1.50 -17.50 -12.08
C ILE A 197 -2.84 -17.80 -11.41
N THR A 198 -2.86 -18.81 -10.54
CA THR A 198 -4.03 -19.23 -9.75
C THR A 198 -3.55 -20.01 -8.52
N SER A 199 -4.23 -19.83 -7.40
CA SER A 199 -3.98 -20.62 -6.18
C SER A 199 -4.58 -22.03 -6.26
N LYS A 200 -5.51 -22.26 -7.20
CA LYS A 200 -6.17 -23.56 -7.42
C LYS A 200 -6.65 -23.69 -8.87
N ALA A 201 -5.94 -24.48 -9.66
CA ALA A 201 -6.31 -24.82 -11.02
C ALA A 201 -7.55 -25.72 -11.04
N GLU A 202 -8.61 -25.34 -11.77
CA GLU A 202 -9.83 -26.15 -11.83
C GLU A 202 -9.81 -27.12 -13.04
N ALA A 203 -10.46 -28.27 -12.89
CA ALA A 203 -10.59 -29.25 -13.98
C ALA A 203 -11.42 -28.68 -15.14
N ALA A 204 -11.09 -29.07 -16.37
CA ALA A 204 -11.72 -28.58 -17.60
C ALA A 204 -11.55 -27.06 -17.82
N TYR A 205 -10.46 -26.47 -17.33
CA TYR A 205 -10.12 -25.06 -17.56
C TYR A 205 -8.85 -24.95 -18.40
N HIS A 206 -8.74 -23.88 -19.19
CA HIS A 206 -7.52 -23.54 -19.92
C HIS A 206 -7.02 -22.14 -19.55
N TYR A 207 -5.87 -22.09 -18.88
CA TYR A 207 -5.17 -20.85 -18.54
C TYR A 207 -4.21 -20.46 -19.67
N LYS A 208 -4.52 -19.38 -20.38
CA LYS A 208 -3.68 -18.77 -21.41
C LYS A 208 -2.89 -17.62 -20.78
N VAL A 209 -1.65 -17.89 -20.42
CA VAL A 209 -0.74 -16.90 -19.84
C VAL A 209 -0.16 -16.05 -20.96
N ASN A 210 -0.50 -14.77 -21.02
CA ASN A 210 0.01 -13.82 -21.99
C ASN A 210 1.08 -12.94 -21.31
N LEU A 211 2.34 -13.12 -21.68
CA LEU A 211 3.46 -12.33 -21.17
C LEU A 211 3.66 -11.06 -21.99
N ASP A 212 3.69 -9.92 -21.31
CA ASP A 212 4.01 -8.61 -21.89
C ASP A 212 4.98 -7.81 -20.98
N ILE A 213 5.41 -6.63 -21.40
CA ILE A 213 6.40 -5.82 -20.68
C ILE A 213 5.78 -4.62 -19.96
N THR A 214 6.38 -4.20 -18.86
CA THR A 214 6.08 -2.93 -18.18
C THR A 214 7.36 -2.19 -17.82
N GLU A 215 7.36 -0.85 -17.90
CA GLU A 215 8.45 -0.02 -17.38
C GLU A 215 8.34 0.23 -15.86
N GLY A 216 7.20 -0.13 -15.25
CA GLY A 216 6.92 0.02 -13.83
C GLY A 216 7.08 -1.28 -13.03
N ASN A 217 6.43 -1.33 -11.87
CA ASN A 217 6.35 -2.54 -11.05
C ASN A 217 5.63 -3.66 -11.80
N ALA A 218 5.95 -4.91 -11.46
CA ALA A 218 5.26 -6.07 -11.99
C ALA A 218 3.75 -5.94 -11.76
N GLY A 219 2.97 -6.22 -12.78
CA GLY A 219 1.51 -6.17 -12.74
C GLY A 219 0.92 -7.45 -13.30
N PHE A 220 -0.27 -7.83 -12.85
CA PHE A 220 -1.03 -8.94 -13.42
C PHE A 220 -2.48 -8.52 -13.59
N ASP A 221 -3.07 -8.85 -14.73
CA ASP A 221 -4.48 -8.64 -15.03
C ASP A 221 -5.10 -9.97 -15.48
N ILE A 222 -6.30 -10.27 -14.99
CA ILE A 222 -7.00 -11.52 -15.28
C ILE A 222 -8.28 -11.16 -16.01
N SER A 223 -8.32 -11.48 -17.30
CA SER A 223 -9.51 -11.38 -18.15
C SER A 223 -10.21 -12.74 -18.19
N VAL A 224 -11.52 -12.74 -17.93
CA VAL A 224 -12.33 -13.96 -17.87
C VAL A 224 -13.29 -14.03 -19.06
N ASP A 225 -13.14 -15.04 -19.92
CA ASP A 225 -14.19 -15.46 -20.84
C ASP A 225 -15.03 -16.58 -20.18
N GLN A 226 -16.18 -16.19 -19.65
CA GLN A 226 -17.06 -17.09 -18.91
C GLN A 226 -17.81 -18.11 -19.79
N THR A 227 -17.70 -18.03 -21.13
CA THR A 227 -18.53 -18.86 -22.02
C THR A 227 -17.93 -20.23 -22.34
N ILE A 228 -16.60 -20.39 -22.22
CA ILE A 228 -15.88 -21.61 -22.64
C ILE A 228 -14.80 -22.10 -21.65
N HIS A 229 -14.78 -21.62 -20.41
CA HIS A 229 -13.76 -21.94 -19.37
C HIS A 229 -12.31 -21.67 -19.81
N GLN A 230 -12.10 -20.59 -20.57
CA GLN A 230 -10.78 -20.11 -20.96
C GLN A 230 -10.45 -18.82 -20.19
N TYR A 231 -9.26 -18.78 -19.60
CA TYR A 231 -8.77 -17.68 -18.79
C TYR A 231 -7.59 -17.03 -19.48
N ASP A 232 -7.72 -15.76 -19.86
CA ASP A 232 -6.60 -14.98 -20.38
C ASP A 232 -5.94 -14.26 -19.20
N VAL A 233 -4.75 -14.74 -18.82
CA VAL A 233 -3.97 -14.21 -17.71
C VAL A 233 -2.84 -13.37 -18.28
N THR A 234 -2.96 -12.05 -18.21
CA THR A 234 -1.93 -11.14 -18.68
C THR A 234 -0.95 -10.87 -17.55
N VAL A 235 0.33 -11.18 -17.78
CA VAL A 235 1.41 -10.99 -16.80
C VAL A 235 2.40 -9.99 -17.36
N MET A 236 2.55 -8.85 -16.67
CA MET A 236 3.43 -7.75 -17.04
C MET A 236 4.79 -7.91 -16.38
N VAL A 237 5.81 -8.17 -17.19
CA VAL A 237 7.18 -8.42 -16.76
C VAL A 237 7.98 -7.10 -16.80
N PRO A 238 8.56 -6.65 -15.67
CA PRO A 238 9.32 -5.40 -15.61
C PRO A 238 10.57 -5.42 -16.50
N THR A 239 10.72 -4.41 -17.37
CA THR A 239 11.90 -4.25 -18.26
C THR A 239 13.18 -3.91 -17.50
N LYS A 240 13.04 -3.29 -16.33
CA LYS A 240 14.16 -2.94 -15.45
C LYS A 240 14.22 -3.93 -14.30
N GLN A 241 15.39 -4.54 -14.12
CA GLN A 241 15.61 -5.48 -13.04
C GLN A 241 16.43 -4.86 -11.93
N GLU A 242 16.06 -5.17 -10.70
CA GLU A 242 16.80 -4.79 -9.52
C GLU A 242 18.23 -5.29 -9.62
N SER A 243 19.19 -4.37 -9.56
CA SER A 243 20.61 -4.67 -9.54
C SER A 243 21.07 -4.73 -8.09
N THR A 244 21.83 -5.78 -7.73
CA THR A 244 22.48 -5.86 -6.41
C THR A 244 23.50 -4.74 -6.19
N ASP A 245 23.94 -4.08 -7.26
CA ASP A 245 24.84 -2.93 -7.17
C ASP A 245 24.08 -1.63 -6.84
N MET A 246 22.78 -1.57 -7.11
CA MET A 246 21.95 -0.41 -6.83
C MET A 246 21.12 -0.69 -5.57
N VAL A 247 21.40 0.04 -4.49
CA VAL A 247 20.70 -0.15 -3.21
C VAL A 247 19.91 1.11 -2.90
N THR A 248 18.59 1.01 -2.82
CA THR A 248 17.75 2.09 -2.29
C THR A 248 17.73 1.97 -0.77
N ASP A 249 17.95 3.06 -0.04
CA ASP A 249 17.86 3.00 1.42
C ASP A 249 16.40 3.03 1.88
N ASP A 250 16.02 2.27 2.90
CA ASP A 250 14.71 2.43 3.53
C ASP A 250 14.73 3.64 4.49
N ILE A 251 14.18 4.77 4.04
CA ILE A 251 14.09 6.01 4.83
C ILE A 251 12.81 6.12 5.66
N ARG A 252 11.91 5.12 5.63
CA ARG A 252 10.58 5.21 6.27
C ARG A 252 10.64 5.64 7.74
N ASN A 253 11.67 5.19 8.45
CA ASN A 253 11.88 5.47 9.87
C ASN A 253 12.99 6.50 10.13
N ASP A 254 13.59 7.09 9.10
CA ASP A 254 14.63 8.11 9.23
C ASP A 254 14.01 9.51 9.30
N VAL A 255 13.83 9.99 10.54
CA VAL A 255 13.21 11.29 10.82
C VAL A 255 14.00 12.45 10.20
N SER A 256 15.33 12.34 10.05
CA SER A 256 16.12 13.39 9.41
C SER A 256 15.83 13.54 7.92
N LYS A 257 15.35 12.46 7.28
CA LYS A 257 15.12 12.41 5.83
C LYS A 257 13.68 12.69 5.43
N VAL A 258 12.69 12.38 6.27
CA VAL A 258 11.26 12.49 5.89
C VAL A 258 10.56 13.65 6.59
N TRP A 259 10.23 14.71 5.83
CA TRP A 259 9.58 15.93 6.32
C TRP A 259 8.15 16.08 5.77
N GLY A 260 7.45 17.15 6.17
CA GLY A 260 6.05 17.37 5.77
C GLY A 260 5.83 17.62 4.28
N ARG A 261 6.68 18.45 3.66
CA ARG A 261 6.56 18.80 2.22
C ARG A 261 7.84 18.55 1.44
N PHE A 262 8.77 17.78 1.99
CA PHE A 262 9.96 17.34 1.28
C PHE A 262 10.52 16.06 1.90
N ALA A 263 11.39 15.38 1.15
CA ALA A 263 12.18 14.29 1.68
C ALA A 263 13.59 14.31 1.06
N TYR A 264 14.55 13.71 1.76
CA TYR A 264 15.86 13.38 1.22
C TYR A 264 15.88 11.90 0.85
N LEU A 265 15.68 11.61 -0.44
CA LEU A 265 15.83 10.26 -0.98
C LEU A 265 17.29 9.84 -0.89
N SER A 266 17.56 8.58 -0.56
CA SER A 266 18.94 8.09 -0.47
C SER A 266 19.11 6.66 -0.95
N GLY A 267 20.34 6.32 -1.31
CA GLY A 267 20.75 5.00 -1.76
C GLY A 267 22.22 4.98 -2.17
N SER A 268 22.71 3.83 -2.62
CA SER A 268 24.08 3.65 -3.09
C SER A 268 24.15 3.06 -4.50
N CYS A 269 25.17 3.48 -5.24
CA CYS A 269 25.52 2.95 -6.57
C CYS A 269 26.89 2.27 -6.49
N ASN A 270 26.90 0.94 -6.45
CA ASN A 270 28.09 0.12 -6.25
C ASN A 270 28.76 -0.34 -7.55
N LEU A 271 28.26 0.14 -8.69
CA LEU A 271 28.82 -0.15 -10.01
C LEU A 271 30.33 0.10 -10.07
N ALA A 272 31.04 -0.80 -10.74
CA ALA A 272 32.48 -0.65 -10.99
C ALA A 272 32.76 0.56 -11.89
N GLU A 273 31.90 0.78 -12.87
CA GLU A 273 31.93 1.94 -13.77
C GLU A 273 30.53 2.53 -13.88
N VAL A 274 30.42 3.84 -13.61
CA VAL A 274 29.18 4.61 -13.70
C VAL A 274 29.20 5.35 -15.05
N THR A 275 28.50 4.80 -16.04
CA THR A 275 28.45 5.34 -17.41
C THR A 275 27.19 6.18 -17.68
N SER A 276 26.26 6.22 -16.72
CA SER A 276 25.00 6.97 -16.76
C SER A 276 24.85 7.79 -15.47
N PRO A 277 24.10 8.90 -15.48
CA PRO A 277 23.83 9.65 -14.25
C PRO A 277 23.06 8.79 -13.25
N VAL A 278 23.40 8.94 -11.97
CA VAL A 278 22.65 8.33 -10.87
C VAL A 278 21.51 9.26 -10.52
N GLN A 279 20.30 8.71 -10.47
CA GLN A 279 19.06 9.45 -10.25
C GLN A 279 18.19 8.70 -9.24
N PHE A 280 17.17 9.37 -8.72
CA PHE A 280 16.05 8.73 -8.04
C PHE A 280 14.78 8.89 -8.87
N ARG A 281 13.93 7.87 -8.83
CA ARG A 281 12.55 7.94 -9.29
C ARG A 281 11.62 7.85 -8.10
N TYR A 282 10.61 8.70 -8.05
CA TYR A 282 9.61 8.68 -6.98
C TYR A 282 8.21 9.01 -7.52
N LYS A 283 7.17 8.51 -6.84
CA LYS A 283 5.77 8.85 -7.12
C LYS A 283 4.90 8.66 -5.89
N LYS A 284 3.67 9.20 -5.91
CA LYS A 284 2.67 8.79 -4.92
C LYS A 284 2.31 7.33 -5.15
N THR A 285 2.04 6.63 -4.07
CA THR A 285 1.57 5.22 -4.12
C THR A 285 0.26 5.07 -4.89
N THR A 286 -0.56 6.13 -4.97
CA THR A 286 -1.84 6.17 -5.70
C THR A 286 -1.70 6.55 -7.18
N GLU A 287 -0.52 6.95 -7.63
CA GLU A 287 -0.25 7.40 -9.00
C GLU A 287 0.53 6.34 -9.77
N SER A 288 0.46 6.36 -11.10
CA SER A 288 1.20 5.44 -11.98
C SER A 288 2.52 6.02 -12.50
N GLU A 289 2.59 7.34 -12.65
CA GLU A 289 3.70 8.03 -13.30
C GLU A 289 4.85 8.33 -12.33
N TRP A 290 6.07 8.02 -12.76
CA TRP A 290 7.29 8.27 -11.99
C TRP A 290 7.91 9.64 -12.30
N ILE A 291 8.26 10.39 -11.26
CA ILE A 291 9.04 11.62 -11.38
C ILE A 291 10.51 11.27 -11.18
N THR A 292 11.39 11.81 -12.04
CA THR A 292 12.85 11.60 -11.94
C THR A 292 13.53 12.83 -11.36
N VAL A 293 14.49 12.62 -10.46
CA VAL A 293 15.34 13.67 -9.88
C VAL A 293 16.81 13.23 -9.93
N GLU A 294 17.70 14.15 -10.28
CA GLU A 294 19.14 13.91 -10.26
C GLU A 294 19.63 13.65 -8.83
N ALA A 295 20.51 12.66 -8.67
CA ALA A 295 21.10 12.35 -7.38
C ALA A 295 22.47 13.01 -7.23
N VAL A 296 22.76 13.50 -6.03
CA VAL A 296 24.04 14.09 -5.67
C VAL A 296 24.85 13.06 -4.89
N GLN A 297 26.06 12.77 -5.37
CA GLN A 297 26.99 11.88 -4.69
C GLN A 297 27.53 12.53 -3.42
N GLU A 298 27.54 11.79 -2.31
CA GLU A 298 28.25 12.19 -1.10
C GLU A 298 29.76 12.04 -1.33
N GLU A 299 30.52 13.13 -1.12
CA GLU A 299 31.93 13.22 -1.45
C GLU A 299 32.75 12.05 -0.87
N GLY A 300 33.50 11.35 -1.74
CA GLY A 300 34.36 10.23 -1.34
C GLY A 300 33.64 8.91 -1.03
N THR A 301 32.33 8.82 -1.26
CA THR A 301 31.53 7.62 -0.99
C THR A 301 30.85 7.09 -2.26
N LYS A 302 30.12 5.98 -2.13
CA LYS A 302 29.21 5.47 -3.17
C LYS A 302 27.74 5.80 -2.88
N ASN A 303 27.49 6.66 -1.89
CA ASN A 303 26.15 7.08 -1.48
C ASN A 303 25.69 8.28 -2.28
N TYR A 304 24.39 8.33 -2.52
CA TYR A 304 23.73 9.36 -3.29
C TYR A 304 22.49 9.83 -2.54
N SER A 305 22.20 11.12 -2.64
CA SER A 305 20.99 11.72 -2.08
C SER A 305 20.34 12.74 -3.01
N ALA A 306 19.03 12.95 -2.86
CA ALA A 306 18.30 13.99 -3.56
C ALA A 306 17.21 14.58 -2.67
N LYS A 307 17.13 15.91 -2.56
CA LYS A 307 15.99 16.61 -1.93
C LYS A 307 14.85 16.69 -2.95
N VAL A 308 13.70 16.11 -2.63
CA VAL A 308 12.46 16.23 -3.41
C VAL A 308 11.47 17.14 -2.72
N ALA A 309 10.96 18.14 -3.42
CA ALA A 309 9.98 19.12 -2.93
C ALA A 309 9.28 19.82 -4.11
N PRO A 310 8.05 20.33 -3.94
CA PRO A 310 7.17 20.12 -2.80
C PRO A 310 6.48 18.75 -2.86
N LEU A 311 6.31 18.12 -1.70
CA LEU A 311 5.47 16.95 -1.48
C LEU A 311 4.17 17.37 -0.75
N ASP A 312 3.20 16.46 -0.75
CA ASP A 312 1.94 16.60 -0.02
C ASP A 312 2.10 16.08 1.40
N PHE A 313 1.42 16.69 2.38
CA PHE A 313 1.44 16.25 3.77
C PHE A 313 0.74 14.90 3.95
N GLY A 314 1.19 14.10 4.93
CA GLY A 314 0.55 12.84 5.32
C GLY A 314 0.40 11.83 4.18
N THR A 315 1.21 11.93 3.13
CA THR A 315 1.03 11.21 1.87
C THR A 315 2.11 10.15 1.71
N ALA A 316 1.70 8.95 1.28
CA ALA A 316 2.61 7.84 1.04
C ALA A 316 3.21 7.88 -0.38
N TYR A 317 4.54 7.85 -0.44
CA TYR A 317 5.34 7.84 -1.65
C TYR A 317 6.15 6.54 -1.75
N GLU A 318 6.45 6.15 -2.98
CA GLU A 318 7.42 5.11 -3.29
C GLU A 318 8.55 5.68 -4.12
N TYR A 319 9.75 5.12 -3.97
CA TYR A 319 10.94 5.59 -4.66
C TYR A 319 12.00 4.50 -4.81
N TYR A 320 12.88 4.68 -5.79
CA TYR A 320 14.06 3.83 -6.00
C TYR A 320 15.20 4.61 -6.65
N ILE A 321 16.44 4.14 -6.42
CA ILE A 321 17.63 4.65 -7.11
C ILE A 321 17.78 4.00 -8.50
N VAL A 322 18.25 4.74 -9.49
CA VAL A 322 18.47 4.26 -10.86
C VAL A 322 19.78 4.79 -11.44
N CYS A 323 20.47 3.96 -12.20
CA CYS A 323 21.64 4.33 -12.99
C CYS A 323 21.58 3.60 -14.34
N GLY A 324 21.18 4.31 -15.40
CA GLY A 324 20.96 3.71 -16.72
C GLY A 324 19.77 2.74 -16.71
N ASP A 325 20.03 1.47 -17.03
CA ASP A 325 19.08 0.36 -17.04
C ASP A 325 18.97 -0.37 -15.69
N LYS A 326 19.85 -0.05 -14.73
CA LYS A 326 19.90 -0.69 -13.41
C LYS A 326 19.12 0.12 -12.38
N THR A 327 18.26 -0.56 -11.63
CA THR A 327 17.46 0.04 -10.54
C THR A 327 17.76 -0.65 -9.22
N GLY A 328 17.59 0.05 -8.11
CA GLY A 328 17.50 -0.56 -6.79
C GLY A 328 16.08 -1.01 -6.45
N GLU A 329 15.92 -1.59 -5.26
CA GLU A 329 14.62 -1.98 -4.73
C GLU A 329 13.69 -0.76 -4.57
N THR A 330 12.38 -0.97 -4.72
CA THR A 330 11.39 0.08 -4.44
C THR A 330 11.11 0.16 -2.94
N CYS A 331 11.42 1.29 -2.33
CA CYS A 331 11.11 1.61 -0.94
C CYS A 331 9.92 2.57 -0.84
N THR A 332 9.32 2.69 0.34
CA THR A 332 8.19 3.59 0.58
C THR A 332 8.41 4.46 1.81
N PHE A 333 7.91 5.70 1.81
CA PHE A 333 7.88 6.56 2.98
C PHE A 333 6.57 7.37 3.04
N THR A 334 6.26 7.94 4.21
CA THR A 334 5.07 8.79 4.39
C THR A 334 5.48 10.12 4.97
N THR A 335 5.13 11.21 4.29
CA THR A 335 5.40 12.57 4.75
C THR A 335 4.61 12.88 6.03
N GLU A 336 5.08 13.88 6.77
CA GLU A 336 4.45 14.30 8.02
C GLU A 336 3.08 14.93 7.77
N SER A 337 2.13 14.75 8.70
CA SER A 337 0.79 15.34 8.59
C SER A 337 0.79 16.82 8.96
N TYR A 338 0.00 17.62 8.25
CA TYR A 338 -0.24 19.02 8.60
C TYR A 338 -1.12 19.12 9.85
N VAL A 339 -0.78 20.07 10.72
CA VAL A 339 -1.65 20.52 11.83
C VAL A 339 -1.74 22.02 11.75
N GLU A 340 -2.97 22.53 11.73
CA GLU A 340 -3.25 23.96 11.72
C GLU A 340 -2.91 24.58 13.08
N ILE A 341 -2.22 25.72 13.05
CA ILE A 341 -2.07 26.59 14.23
C ILE A 341 -3.17 27.65 14.14
N PRO A 342 -4.11 27.69 15.12
CA PRO A 342 -5.23 28.62 15.07
C PRO A 342 -4.75 30.07 15.18
N ASN A 343 -5.47 30.97 14.51
CA ASN A 343 -5.35 32.43 14.66
C ASN A 343 -3.96 33.01 14.35
N LEU A 344 -3.20 32.41 13.42
CA LEU A 344 -1.95 33.00 12.92
C LEU A 344 -2.18 34.34 12.18
N ASN A 345 -3.38 34.56 11.65
CA ASN A 345 -3.78 35.85 11.05
C ASN A 345 -4.22 36.91 12.07
N PHE A 346 -4.35 36.56 13.36
CA PHE A 346 -4.79 37.47 14.42
C PHE A 346 -6.16 38.14 14.20
N ASP A 347 -7.09 37.52 13.49
CA ASP A 347 -8.46 38.04 13.33
C ASP A 347 -9.37 37.72 14.52
N THR A 348 -9.06 36.66 15.25
CA THR A 348 -9.92 36.15 16.33
C THR A 348 -9.54 36.75 17.67
N TRP A 349 -10.44 37.55 18.24
CA TRP A 349 -10.27 38.19 19.54
C TRP A 349 -11.56 38.24 20.33
N THR A 350 -11.45 38.06 21.64
CA THR A 350 -12.56 38.23 22.57
C THR A 350 -12.11 39.09 23.76
N GLN A 351 -12.97 40.00 24.18
CA GLN A 351 -12.73 40.83 25.36
C GLN A 351 -13.54 40.32 26.55
N ASN A 352 -12.93 40.29 27.74
CA ASN A 352 -13.64 40.11 28.99
C ASN A 352 -13.09 41.09 30.05
N GLY A 353 -13.95 41.99 30.51
CA GLY A 353 -13.53 43.14 31.31
C GLY A 353 -12.50 43.99 30.55
N LYS A 354 -11.36 44.26 31.19
CA LYS A 354 -10.24 44.98 30.57
C LYS A 354 -9.29 44.09 29.75
N ASN A 355 -9.42 42.77 29.84
CA ASN A 355 -8.50 41.84 29.19
C ASN A 355 -8.97 41.51 27.77
N TRP A 356 -8.02 41.53 26.84
CA TRP A 356 -8.18 41.00 25.49
C TRP A 356 -7.47 39.66 25.38
N TYR A 357 -8.15 38.71 24.72
CA TYR A 357 -7.65 37.37 24.47
C TYR A 357 -7.66 37.12 22.96
N ALA A 358 -6.56 36.60 22.42
CA ALA A 358 -6.43 36.21 21.02
C ALA A 358 -7.04 34.82 20.75
N ASN A 359 -8.18 34.54 21.39
CA ASN A 359 -8.97 33.31 21.27
C ASN A 359 -10.46 33.64 21.32
N ALA A 360 -11.31 32.74 20.82
CA ALA A 360 -12.77 32.94 20.76
C ALA A 360 -13.49 32.78 22.10
N ASP A 361 -12.84 32.20 23.11
CA ASP A 361 -13.45 31.80 24.39
C ASP A 361 -13.16 32.77 25.55
N ALA A 362 -12.55 33.93 25.26
CA ALA A 362 -12.12 34.91 26.25
C ALA A 362 -11.19 34.33 27.34
N SER A 363 -10.33 33.38 26.97
CA SER A 363 -9.34 32.78 27.84
C SER A 363 -8.00 32.61 27.14
N ASP A 364 -6.95 32.31 27.90
CA ASP A 364 -5.63 31.93 27.36
C ASP A 364 -5.62 30.44 26.98
N SER A 365 -6.54 30.00 26.10
CA SER A 365 -6.73 28.58 25.75
C SER A 365 -5.73 28.06 24.71
N TYR A 366 -5.22 28.94 23.85
CA TYR A 366 -4.15 28.62 22.91
C TYR A 366 -3.09 29.72 22.88
N TRP A 367 -3.49 30.91 22.44
CA TRP A 367 -2.69 32.14 22.56
C TRP A 367 -2.89 32.76 23.94
N ALA A 368 -1.87 33.43 24.46
CA ALA A 368 -1.87 34.06 25.76
C ALA A 368 -1.19 35.43 25.69
N THR A 369 -1.55 36.29 26.65
CA THR A 369 -0.94 37.62 26.82
C THR A 369 -0.69 37.89 28.29
N GLY A 370 0.22 38.82 28.59
CA GLY A 370 0.46 39.32 29.95
C GLY A 370 -0.64 40.25 30.48
N ASN A 371 -1.74 40.45 29.74
CA ASN A 371 -2.75 41.48 30.03
C ASN A 371 -3.29 41.39 31.46
N SER A 372 -3.61 40.18 31.96
CA SER A 372 -4.21 40.02 33.30
C SER A 372 -3.26 40.41 34.44
N GLY A 373 -1.95 40.43 34.21
CA GLY A 373 -0.97 40.96 35.16
C GLY A 373 -0.92 42.50 35.22
N VAL A 374 -1.42 43.18 34.18
CA VAL A 374 -1.36 44.64 34.04
C VAL A 374 -2.72 45.31 34.28
N THR A 375 -3.81 44.68 33.83
CA THR A 375 -5.16 45.28 33.81
C THR A 375 -5.79 45.49 35.18
N LEU A 376 -5.13 45.03 36.24
CA LEU A 376 -5.45 45.36 37.63
C LEU A 376 -5.33 46.86 37.92
N ILE A 377 -4.42 47.57 37.23
CA ILE A 377 -4.04 48.95 37.55
C ILE A 377 -3.98 49.83 36.31
N LYS A 378 -3.65 49.25 35.13
CA LYS A 378 -3.54 49.97 33.86
C LYS A 378 -4.48 49.35 32.81
N ASP A 379 -4.39 49.80 31.57
CA ASP A 379 -5.09 49.18 30.45
C ASP A 379 -4.26 48.04 29.85
N ALA A 380 -4.88 47.20 29.04
CA ALA A 380 -4.23 46.06 28.40
C ALA A 380 -3.06 46.52 27.52
N THR A 381 -1.92 45.83 27.63
CA THR A 381 -0.72 46.10 26.82
C THR A 381 -0.78 45.43 25.45
N THR A 382 -1.63 44.41 25.30
CA THR A 382 -1.84 43.70 24.04
C THR A 382 -3.32 43.76 23.66
N VAL A 383 -3.63 44.36 22.50
CA VAL A 383 -5.01 44.56 22.04
C VAL A 383 -5.13 44.29 20.54
N PRO A 384 -6.31 43.89 20.04
CA PRO A 384 -6.58 43.94 18.61
C PRO A 384 -6.71 45.37 18.11
N VAL A 385 -6.30 45.59 16.87
CA VAL A 385 -6.57 46.82 16.12
C VAL A 385 -7.10 46.48 14.73
N GLU A 386 -7.81 47.40 14.09
CA GLU A 386 -8.45 47.21 12.78
C GLU A 386 -8.35 48.49 11.94
N GLY A 387 -8.82 48.45 10.70
CA GLY A 387 -8.80 49.59 9.79
C GLY A 387 -7.37 49.99 9.43
N SER A 388 -7.05 51.29 9.52
CA SER A 388 -5.72 51.81 9.14
C SER A 388 -4.57 51.34 10.03
N GLU A 389 -4.85 50.77 11.21
CA GLU A 389 -3.81 50.21 12.08
C GLU A 389 -3.49 48.73 11.78
N ALA A 390 -4.39 47.99 11.12
CA ALA A 390 -4.21 46.60 10.71
C ALA A 390 -3.76 46.49 9.24
N ARG A 391 -3.18 45.34 8.86
CA ARG A 391 -2.81 45.08 7.47
C ARG A 391 -3.99 44.45 6.74
N ASN A 392 -4.57 43.40 7.33
CA ASN A 392 -5.77 42.71 6.89
C ASN A 392 -6.63 42.43 8.11
N GLY A 393 -7.96 42.57 8.02
CA GLY A 393 -8.86 42.27 9.15
C GLY A 393 -8.45 42.97 10.45
N LYS A 394 -7.99 42.19 11.44
CA LYS A 394 -7.39 42.68 12.68
C LYS A 394 -5.92 42.29 12.81
N ALA A 395 -5.15 43.14 13.49
CA ALA A 395 -3.77 42.88 13.86
C ALA A 395 -3.59 42.93 15.39
N ALA A 396 -2.52 42.30 15.89
CA ALA A 396 -2.14 42.41 17.30
C ALA A 396 -1.27 43.64 17.51
N LYS A 397 -1.65 44.52 18.45
CA LYS A 397 -0.85 45.68 18.90
C LYS A 397 -0.36 45.44 20.33
N MET A 398 0.94 45.49 20.52
CA MET A 398 1.62 45.27 21.80
C MET A 398 2.40 46.52 22.17
N THR A 399 2.15 47.10 23.34
CA THR A 399 2.82 48.31 23.82
C THR A 399 3.50 48.08 25.16
N THR A 400 4.75 48.50 25.25
CA THR A 400 5.52 48.52 26.49
C THR A 400 5.11 49.70 27.36
N ILE A 401 4.91 49.45 28.64
CA ILE A 401 4.54 50.47 29.62
C ILE A 401 5.44 50.41 30.85
N ASP A 402 5.65 51.55 31.50
CA ASP A 402 6.30 51.66 32.80
C ASP A 402 5.27 51.85 33.94
N GLY A 403 5.75 52.06 35.16
CA GLY A 403 4.92 52.33 36.33
C GLY A 403 3.95 51.21 36.69
N VAL A 404 4.23 49.96 36.30
CA VAL A 404 3.42 48.81 36.67
C VAL A 404 3.77 48.41 38.10
N MET A 405 2.77 48.38 38.99
CA MET A 405 3.00 47.99 40.38
C MET A 405 3.66 46.60 40.45
N MET A 406 4.51 46.40 41.46
CA MET A 406 5.34 45.20 41.65
C MET A 406 6.48 45.05 40.65
N VAL A 407 6.22 45.06 39.33
CA VAL A 407 7.22 44.71 38.30
C VAL A 407 7.99 45.89 37.72
N GLY A 408 7.48 47.12 37.89
CA GLY A 408 8.09 48.37 37.43
C GLY A 408 7.78 48.70 35.97
N ALA A 409 8.02 47.78 35.05
CA ALA A 409 7.62 47.89 33.65
C ALA A 409 7.00 46.57 33.16
N ALA A 410 6.26 46.62 32.06
CA ALA A 410 5.69 45.45 31.39
C ALA A 410 5.73 45.65 29.88
N ALA A 411 6.32 44.70 29.15
CA ALA A 411 6.23 44.65 27.70
C ALA A 411 4.88 44.08 27.27
N GLY A 412 4.31 44.62 26.18
CA GLY A 412 3.20 43.97 25.50
C GLY A 412 3.71 42.69 24.84
N ASN A 413 2.99 41.59 25.03
CA ASN A 413 3.36 40.30 24.46
C ASN A 413 2.15 39.49 24.01
N LEU A 414 2.41 38.58 23.08
CA LEU A 414 1.46 37.60 22.56
C LEU A 414 2.24 36.31 22.30
N PHE A 415 1.77 35.19 22.86
CA PHE A 415 2.49 33.92 22.72
C PHE A 415 1.57 32.70 22.75
N ILE A 416 1.98 31.61 22.11
CA ILE A 416 1.32 30.31 22.23
C ILE A 416 1.70 29.69 23.59
N GLY A 417 0.72 29.48 24.47
CA GLY A 417 0.97 29.00 25.83
C GLY A 417 -0.14 29.40 26.78
N THR A 418 0.18 29.48 28.07
CA THR A 418 -0.76 29.96 29.11
C THR A 418 -0.14 31.09 29.91
N TYR A 419 -0.98 32.01 30.38
CA TYR A 419 -0.61 33.01 31.36
C TYR A 419 -1.46 32.89 32.63
N LYS A 420 -0.81 32.95 33.79
CA LYS A 420 -1.48 33.01 35.08
C LYS A 420 -0.68 33.88 36.02
N THR A 421 -1.22 35.05 36.37
CA THR A 421 -0.55 36.02 37.24
C THR A 421 -0.07 35.37 38.54
N ASN A 422 1.24 35.41 38.77
CA ASN A 422 1.86 35.03 40.03
C ASN A 422 2.46 36.27 40.68
N MET A 423 1.76 36.82 41.67
CA MET A 423 2.14 38.07 42.35
C MET A 423 3.45 37.96 43.14
N PHE A 424 3.85 36.74 43.54
CA PHE A 424 5.05 36.50 44.33
C PHE A 424 6.27 36.14 43.46
N ASN A 425 6.02 35.53 42.30
CA ASN A 425 7.05 35.19 41.33
C ASN A 425 6.58 35.53 39.90
N PRO A 426 6.60 36.82 39.51
CA PRO A 426 6.07 37.28 38.23
C PRO A 426 6.66 36.57 37.01
N SER A 427 7.94 36.18 37.03
CA SER A 427 8.58 35.44 35.94
C SER A 427 7.97 34.03 35.74
N ALA A 428 7.38 33.44 36.77
CA ALA A 428 6.65 32.18 36.69
C ALA A 428 5.18 32.33 36.24
N SER A 429 4.75 33.53 35.84
CA SER A 429 3.38 33.76 35.35
C SER A 429 3.17 33.25 33.93
N VAL A 430 4.26 33.02 33.19
CA VAL A 430 4.26 32.61 31.79
C VAL A 430 4.60 31.13 31.70
N SER A 431 3.88 30.37 30.88
CA SER A 431 4.28 29.03 30.48
C SER A 431 4.21 28.92 28.96
N PHE A 432 5.37 28.70 28.33
CA PHE A 432 5.50 28.66 26.88
C PHE A 432 5.19 27.29 26.30
N GLY A 433 4.45 27.35 25.19
CA GLY A 433 4.19 26.26 24.28
C GLY A 433 2.88 25.51 24.52
N ARG A 434 2.40 24.89 23.44
CA ARG A 434 1.26 23.98 23.40
C ARG A 434 1.66 22.70 22.69
N ASP A 435 0.96 21.61 23.01
CA ASP A 435 1.15 20.32 22.34
C ASP A 435 1.04 20.49 20.83
N TYR A 436 1.97 19.87 20.11
CA TYR A 436 2.11 19.98 18.67
C TYR A 436 2.58 18.65 18.11
N ALA A 437 1.80 18.08 17.19
CA ALA A 437 2.10 16.80 16.53
C ALA A 437 2.11 16.93 15.00
N GLY A 438 2.16 18.16 14.48
CA GLY A 438 2.19 18.43 13.05
C GLY A 438 3.57 18.31 12.43
N ALA A 439 3.61 18.50 11.11
CA ALA A 439 4.82 18.60 10.32
C ALA A 439 5.79 19.64 10.87
N ARG A 440 7.08 19.44 10.67
CA ARG A 440 8.12 20.37 11.09
C ARG A 440 8.14 21.61 10.19
N PRO A 441 7.82 22.81 10.70
CA PRO A 441 7.99 24.03 9.92
C PRO A 441 9.48 24.35 9.76
N VAL A 442 9.86 24.95 8.63
CA VAL A 442 11.23 25.39 8.33
C VAL A 442 11.40 26.90 8.37
N LYS A 443 10.30 27.65 8.25
CA LYS A 443 10.30 29.11 8.27
C LYS A 443 9.01 29.63 8.89
N LEU A 444 9.12 30.69 9.70
CA LEU A 444 8.00 31.55 10.10
C LEU A 444 8.13 32.89 9.38
N SER A 445 7.07 33.34 8.73
CA SER A 445 6.99 34.66 8.09
C SER A 445 5.75 35.40 8.55
N GLY A 446 5.74 36.71 8.32
CA GLY A 446 4.57 37.56 8.57
C GLY A 446 4.91 39.02 8.34
N TYR A 447 4.08 39.92 8.86
CA TYR A 447 4.29 41.35 8.75
C TYR A 447 4.36 42.00 10.13
N TYR A 448 5.20 43.03 10.25
CA TYR A 448 5.30 43.81 11.48
C TYR A 448 5.39 45.32 11.20
N LYS A 449 4.98 46.11 12.19
CA LYS A 449 5.35 47.52 12.36
C LYS A 449 5.96 47.69 13.73
N TYR A 450 6.89 48.62 13.90
CA TYR A 450 7.51 48.85 15.18
C TYR A 450 7.76 50.33 15.42
N THR A 451 7.51 50.80 16.63
CA THR A 451 7.97 52.09 17.12
C THR A 451 8.91 51.82 18.27
N SER A 452 10.19 52.09 18.09
CA SER A 452 11.21 51.99 19.13
C SER A 452 11.25 53.27 19.95
N CYS A 453 11.27 53.15 21.28
CA CYS A 453 11.43 54.26 22.20
C CYS A 453 12.78 54.19 22.93
N ALA A 454 13.25 55.35 23.43
CA ALA A 454 14.47 55.41 24.24
C ALA A 454 14.32 54.55 25.50
N ILE A 455 15.39 53.84 25.88
CA ILE A 455 15.40 53.05 27.11
C ILE A 455 15.21 53.98 28.30
N ASN A 456 14.18 53.72 29.10
CA ASN A 456 13.86 54.50 30.30
C ASN A 456 13.69 53.64 31.57
N TYR A 457 13.80 52.32 31.45
CA TYR A 457 13.71 51.38 32.56
C TYR A 457 14.64 50.17 32.34
N GLY A 458 15.11 49.55 33.42
CA GLY A 458 15.97 48.37 33.39
C GLY A 458 17.46 48.66 33.18
N SER A 459 18.29 47.63 33.36
CA SER A 459 19.75 47.71 33.33
C SER A 459 20.44 46.61 32.52
N LYS A 460 19.71 45.60 32.04
CA LYS A 460 20.26 44.48 31.23
C LYS A 460 19.73 44.53 29.79
N PRO A 461 20.55 44.37 28.74
CA PRO A 461 21.97 44.02 28.78
C PRO A 461 22.89 45.18 29.21
N GLY A 462 22.38 46.41 29.25
CA GLY A 462 23.10 47.61 29.66
C GLY A 462 23.72 48.38 28.48
N THR A 463 23.60 47.84 27.27
CA THR A 463 24.18 48.39 26.04
C THR A 463 23.15 49.08 25.14
N LEU A 464 21.85 48.91 25.40
CA LEU A 464 20.80 49.49 24.56
C LEU A 464 20.54 50.95 24.93
N THR A 465 20.39 51.80 23.90
CA THR A 465 19.93 53.19 24.02
C THR A 465 18.48 53.36 23.57
N THR A 466 18.02 52.52 22.65
CA THR A 466 16.62 52.39 22.21
C THR A 466 16.17 50.94 22.33
N ASP A 467 14.87 50.73 22.43
CA ASP A 467 14.26 49.43 22.67
C ASP A 467 14.17 48.57 21.41
N GLU A 468 14.16 47.25 21.58
CA GLU A 468 14.09 46.28 20.50
C GLU A 468 12.84 45.41 20.66
N CYS A 469 12.05 45.23 19.60
CA CYS A 469 11.02 44.19 19.58
C CYS A 469 11.63 42.83 19.25
N ASN A 470 10.90 41.75 19.54
CA ASN A 470 11.34 40.41 19.22
C ASN A 470 10.15 39.51 18.83
N ILE A 471 10.35 38.72 17.77
CA ILE A 471 9.44 37.69 17.31
C ILE A 471 10.26 36.39 17.21
N TYR A 472 9.80 35.30 17.81
CA TYR A 472 10.52 34.03 17.74
C TYR A 472 9.60 32.82 17.81
N ILE A 473 10.15 31.68 17.39
CA ILE A 473 9.53 30.37 17.44
C ILE A 473 10.49 29.39 18.12
N ARG A 474 9.95 28.53 18.99
CA ARG A 474 10.68 27.41 19.60
C ARG A 474 9.87 26.13 19.48
N LEU A 475 10.58 25.03 19.26
CA LEU A 475 10.03 23.69 19.20
C LEU A 475 10.78 22.78 20.18
N TRP A 476 10.04 21.95 20.91
CA TRP A 476 10.60 20.98 21.84
C TRP A 476 10.15 19.57 21.47
N ASP A 477 11.02 18.59 21.71
CA ASP A 477 10.67 17.17 21.61
C ASP A 477 9.80 16.69 22.78
N ALA A 478 9.41 15.41 22.76
CA ALA A 478 8.60 14.80 23.81
C ALA A 478 9.27 14.75 25.19
N ASN A 479 10.61 14.90 25.26
CA ASN A 479 11.36 14.94 26.50
C ASN A 479 11.55 16.38 27.03
N GLY A 480 11.08 17.38 26.29
CA GLY A 480 11.25 18.80 26.61
C GLY A 480 12.59 19.38 26.19
N GLU A 481 13.37 18.69 25.34
CA GLU A 481 14.60 19.23 24.75
C GLU A 481 14.25 20.19 23.60
N GLU A 482 14.86 21.37 23.57
CA GLU A 482 14.66 22.32 22.46
C GLU A 482 15.36 21.80 21.21
N ILE A 483 14.56 21.52 20.17
CA ILE A 483 15.05 20.95 18.91
C ILE A 483 15.00 21.93 17.74
N GLY A 484 14.32 23.07 17.88
CA GLY A 484 14.17 24.06 16.82
C GLY A 484 14.02 25.47 17.38
N PHE A 485 14.77 26.43 16.82
CA PHE A 485 14.72 27.84 17.21
C PHE A 485 14.93 28.76 16.01
N GLY A 486 14.19 29.86 15.98
CA GLY A 486 14.45 30.99 15.09
C GLY A 486 13.92 32.27 15.70
N GLU A 487 14.61 33.39 15.46
CA GLU A 487 14.22 34.71 15.96
C GLU A 487 14.41 35.82 14.93
N PHE A 488 13.60 36.86 15.09
CA PHE A 488 13.70 38.16 14.46
C PHE A 488 13.75 39.23 15.55
N VAL A 489 14.66 40.19 15.41
CA VAL A 489 14.84 41.32 16.34
C VAL A 489 14.72 42.60 15.53
N GLY A 490 13.76 43.45 15.90
CA GLY A 490 13.58 44.76 15.26
C GLY A 490 14.00 45.87 16.21
N SER A 491 15.07 46.58 15.89
CA SER A 491 15.59 47.71 16.68
C SER A 491 15.19 49.08 16.14
N GLU A 492 14.77 49.17 14.88
CA GLU A 492 14.42 50.41 14.22
C GLU A 492 12.91 50.62 14.12
N SER A 493 12.48 51.87 14.18
CA SER A 493 11.08 52.21 13.95
C SER A 493 10.71 52.07 12.47
N VAL A 494 9.68 51.29 12.19
CA VAL A 494 9.06 51.10 10.87
C VAL A 494 7.55 51.34 10.99
N ASP A 495 7.08 52.34 10.24
CA ASP A 495 5.71 52.87 10.29
C ASP A 495 4.73 52.18 9.34
N THR A 496 5.26 51.36 8.42
CA THR A 496 4.50 50.57 7.44
C THR A 496 4.75 49.09 7.64
N TYR A 497 3.71 48.26 7.42
CA TYR A 497 3.81 46.81 7.59
C TYR A 497 4.89 46.25 6.67
N THR A 498 5.99 45.82 7.28
CA THR A 498 7.18 45.30 6.62
C THR A 498 7.21 43.78 6.82
N PRO A 499 7.49 42.99 5.78
CA PRO A 499 7.62 41.56 5.93
C PRO A 499 8.83 41.19 6.79
N PHE A 500 8.71 40.15 7.60
CA PHE A 500 9.84 39.49 8.26
C PHE A 500 9.85 38.01 7.89
N GLU A 501 11.04 37.41 7.95
CA GLU A 501 11.24 35.97 7.77
C GLU A 501 12.19 35.45 8.84
N ILE A 502 11.83 34.31 9.43
CA ILE A 502 12.59 33.61 10.47
C ILE A 502 12.84 32.19 9.99
N THR A 503 14.09 31.87 9.67
CA THR A 503 14.52 30.48 9.44
C THR A 503 14.55 29.73 10.76
N ILE A 504 13.96 28.54 10.79
CA ILE A 504 13.93 27.66 11.96
C ILE A 504 15.13 26.71 11.88
N ASN A 505 16.08 26.90 12.79
CA ASN A 505 17.27 26.06 12.86
C ASN A 505 17.00 24.88 13.78
N TYR A 506 17.08 23.66 13.25
CA TYR A 506 16.93 22.44 14.04
C TYR A 506 18.27 21.97 14.60
N SER A 507 18.38 21.87 15.91
CA SER A 507 19.58 21.34 16.59
C SER A 507 19.69 19.82 16.45
N ASN A 508 18.56 19.14 16.23
CA ASN A 508 18.49 17.70 16.02
C ASN A 508 17.37 17.32 15.03
N THR A 509 17.76 16.97 13.81
CA THR A 509 16.83 16.60 12.74
C THR A 509 16.27 15.18 12.88
N GLN A 510 16.81 14.37 13.81
CA GLN A 510 16.30 13.02 14.10
C GLN A 510 15.14 13.01 15.09
N LYS A 511 14.70 14.19 15.56
CA LYS A 511 13.60 14.35 16.51
C LYS A 511 12.43 15.07 15.89
N ARG A 512 11.23 14.74 16.39
CA ARG A 512 9.97 15.39 16.04
C ARG A 512 9.55 16.33 17.17
N PRO A 513 8.95 17.49 16.85
CA PRO A 513 8.38 18.35 17.87
C PRO A 513 7.18 17.67 18.51
N ALA A 514 7.06 17.82 19.83
CA ALA A 514 5.89 17.49 20.62
C ALA A 514 5.21 18.74 21.19
N LYS A 515 5.94 19.87 21.22
CA LYS A 515 5.45 21.17 21.71
C LYS A 515 6.04 22.30 20.87
N LEU A 516 5.25 23.36 20.63
CA LEU A 516 5.69 24.57 19.93
C LEU A 516 5.19 25.83 20.63
N THR A 517 5.99 26.90 20.59
CA THR A 517 5.55 28.26 20.89
C THR A 517 5.93 29.21 19.76
N ILE A 518 5.08 30.19 19.48
CA ILE A 518 5.43 31.43 18.78
C ILE A 518 5.26 32.56 19.78
N VAL A 519 6.15 33.54 19.78
CA VAL A 519 6.15 34.68 20.69
C VAL A 519 6.42 35.96 19.91
N ALA A 520 5.66 37.01 20.21
CA ALA A 520 5.94 38.38 19.82
C ALA A 520 5.94 39.28 21.07
N THR A 521 6.88 40.21 21.17
CA THR A 521 6.98 41.15 22.29
C THR A 521 7.45 42.53 21.82
N SER A 522 6.87 43.58 22.39
CA SER A 522 7.23 44.98 22.12
C SER A 522 8.57 45.39 22.72
N SER A 523 9.09 44.63 23.69
CA SER A 523 10.47 44.77 24.21
C SER A 523 11.09 43.40 24.43
N ARG A 524 12.22 43.13 23.79
CA ARG A 524 12.96 41.86 23.81
C ARG A 524 13.33 41.43 25.22
N TYR A 525 13.82 42.37 26.02
CA TYR A 525 14.28 42.12 27.39
C TYR A 525 13.18 42.33 28.44
N GLY A 526 11.95 42.68 28.03
CA GLY A 526 10.84 42.93 28.98
C GLY A 526 10.41 41.71 29.81
N GLY A 527 10.89 40.52 29.45
CA GLY A 527 10.70 39.27 30.20
C GLY A 527 11.82 38.93 31.18
N ASP A 528 12.87 39.76 31.31
CA ASP A 528 13.98 39.50 32.23
C ASP A 528 13.67 39.99 33.63
N PHE A 529 13.65 39.09 34.62
CA PHE A 529 13.33 39.40 36.01
C PHE A 529 14.49 39.09 36.97
N GLU A 530 14.66 39.93 37.99
CA GLU A 530 15.35 39.58 39.23
C GLU A 530 14.40 39.78 40.41
N GLY A 531 14.11 38.70 41.13
CA GLY A 531 13.02 38.69 42.09
C GLY A 531 11.69 39.03 41.42
N SER A 532 11.02 40.07 41.89
CA SER A 532 9.72 40.52 41.35
C SER A 532 9.82 41.68 40.36
N LYS A 533 11.01 42.15 40.02
CA LYS A 533 11.22 43.34 39.17
C LYS A 533 11.71 42.94 37.79
N VAL A 534 11.19 43.59 36.76
CA VAL A 534 11.84 43.59 35.45
C VAL A 534 13.20 44.27 35.61
N VAL A 535 14.23 43.65 35.04
CA VAL A 535 15.60 44.19 34.97
C VAL A 535 16.07 44.40 33.54
N GLY A 536 15.36 43.87 32.56
CA GLY A 536 15.63 44.12 31.16
C GLY A 536 15.38 45.58 30.76
N GLN A 537 16.25 46.09 29.90
CA GLN A 537 16.17 47.42 29.31
C GLN A 537 14.94 47.47 28.40
N VAL A 538 14.03 48.40 28.71
CA VAL A 538 12.82 48.64 27.95
C VAL A 538 12.59 50.14 27.77
N GLY A 539 11.95 50.51 26.67
CA GLY A 539 11.47 51.86 26.40
C GLY A 539 9.96 51.91 26.52
N ALA A 540 9.45 52.61 27.55
CA ALA A 540 8.01 52.82 27.66
C ALA A 540 7.49 53.57 26.42
N GLY A 541 6.39 53.08 25.84
CA GLY A 541 5.84 53.55 24.57
C GLY A 541 6.26 52.72 23.36
N SER A 542 7.30 51.88 23.47
CA SER A 542 7.68 50.98 22.37
C SER A 542 6.49 50.12 21.99
N THR A 543 6.15 50.09 20.70
CA THR A 543 4.93 49.42 20.23
C THR A 543 5.22 48.56 19.01
N LEU A 544 4.88 47.28 19.11
CA LEU A 544 4.96 46.29 18.05
C LEU A 544 3.55 45.97 17.54
N TRP A 545 3.36 46.02 16.23
CA TRP A 545 2.20 45.44 15.57
C TRP A 545 2.65 44.20 14.79
N VAL A 546 1.86 43.13 14.83
CA VAL A 546 2.08 41.93 14.02
C VAL A 546 0.79 41.50 13.34
N ASP A 547 0.92 40.99 12.12
CA ASP A 547 -0.19 40.54 11.29
C ASP A 547 0.23 39.38 10.37
N ASP A 548 -0.74 38.57 9.92
CA ASP A 548 -0.62 37.53 8.89
C ASP A 548 0.60 36.59 9.06
N PHE A 549 0.70 35.88 10.17
CA PHE A 549 1.76 34.87 10.33
C PHE A 549 1.52 33.65 9.44
N GLU A 550 2.61 33.07 8.93
CA GLU A 550 2.59 31.88 8.08
C GLU A 550 3.78 30.97 8.41
N LEU A 551 3.54 29.66 8.45
CA LEU A 551 4.58 28.64 8.53
C LEU A 551 4.81 27.99 7.17
N SER A 552 6.06 28.01 6.69
CA SER A 552 6.50 27.21 5.54
C SER A 552 7.07 25.86 5.99
N TYR A 553 7.00 24.87 5.11
CA TYR A 553 7.36 23.48 5.37
C TYR A 553 8.31 22.86 4.33
N TYR A 554 8.93 23.64 3.43
CA TYR A 554 9.90 23.16 2.43
C TYR A 554 10.94 24.18 1.98
#